data_AF-A0A2E9VRC7-F1
#
_entry.id   AF-A0A2E9VRC7-F1
#
_cell.length_a   1.000
_cell.length_b   1.000
_cell.length_c   1.000
_cell.angle_alpha   90.00
_cell.angle_beta   90.00
_cell.angle_gamma   90.00
#
_symmetry.space_group_name_H-M   'P 1'
#
loop_
_entity.id
_entity.type
_entity.pdbx_description
1 polymer ?
#
loop_
_entity_poly.entity_id
_entity_poly.type
_entity_poly.pdbx_seq_one_letter_code
_entity_poly.pdbx_strand_id
1 'polypeptide(L)'
;MRIITALLSTPDHFEIHSSAWLRSSIGMILALGSLFLSEPAAAAKSPQSRPNVVFVMTDNHGAWTLGCYGNPDIRTPHIDRMAEEGTLFTQAYSSNPVCSPTRATYLTGLMPSQHGVHCFLTGGGLQTGPDA
;
A
#
# COMPACT_ATOMS: atom_id res chain seq x y z
N MET A 1 40.58 -10.17 -40.78
CA MET A 1 41.47 -10.65 -41.85
C MET A 1 42.59 -11.42 -41.17
N ARG A 2 42.83 -12.66 -41.60
CA ARG A 2 43.99 -13.48 -41.24
C ARG A 2 45.29 -12.69 -41.40
N ILE A 3 46.34 -13.01 -40.63
CA ILE A 3 47.75 -13.17 -41.05
C ILE A 3 48.71 -12.99 -39.85
N ILE A 4 49.47 -14.09 -39.58
CA ILE A 4 50.86 -14.21 -39.05
C ILE A 4 51.10 -13.89 -37.56
N THR A 5 51.46 -14.81 -36.66
CA THR A 5 52.48 -15.89 -36.58
C THR A 5 53.88 -15.44 -36.10
N ALA A 6 54.26 -16.04 -34.97
CA ALA A 6 55.61 -16.33 -34.43
C ALA A 6 56.42 -15.20 -33.78
N LEU A 7 56.85 -15.41 -32.54
CA LEU A 7 58.22 -15.88 -32.28
C LEU A 7 58.37 -16.37 -30.83
N LEU A 8 59.14 -17.44 -30.66
CA LEU A 8 59.58 -18.02 -29.38
C LEU A 8 60.57 -17.10 -28.66
N SER A 9 60.46 -17.00 -27.33
CA SER A 9 61.60 -17.04 -26.38
C SER A 9 61.11 -16.95 -24.93
N THR A 10 61.48 -17.91 -24.08
CA THR A 10 61.51 -17.79 -22.61
C THR A 10 62.77 -16.99 -22.20
N PRO A 11 63.10 -16.71 -20.91
CA PRO A 11 62.38 -16.84 -19.63
C PRO A 11 62.49 -15.55 -18.74
N ASP A 12 61.97 -15.65 -17.51
CA ASP A 12 62.40 -14.96 -16.29
C ASP A 12 62.20 -13.44 -16.11
N HIS A 13 61.46 -13.12 -15.03
CA HIS A 13 61.72 -12.13 -13.97
C HIS A 13 60.42 -11.46 -13.52
N PHE A 14 59.84 -12.00 -12.45
CA PHE A 14 58.75 -11.40 -11.68
C PHE A 14 59.37 -10.38 -10.71
N GLU A 15 59.43 -9.11 -11.11
CA GLU A 15 59.75 -8.01 -10.20
C GLU A 15 58.46 -7.43 -9.59
N ILE A 16 58.34 -7.57 -8.27
CA ILE A 16 57.30 -6.92 -7.46
C ILE A 16 57.73 -5.46 -7.25
N HIS A 17 57.15 -4.53 -8.01
CA HIS A 17 57.33 -3.10 -7.79
C HIS A 17 56.06 -2.37 -7.33
N SER A 18 56.14 -1.92 -6.08
CA SER A 18 55.53 -0.71 -5.51
C SER A 18 54.03 -0.70 -5.15
N SER A 19 53.79 -0.81 -3.85
CA SER A 19 52.54 -0.71 -3.08
C SER A 19 51.87 0.69 -3.07
N ALA A 20 52.16 1.55 -4.05
CA ALA A 20 51.68 2.93 -4.07
C ALA A 20 50.27 3.08 -4.69
N TRP A 21 49.91 2.24 -5.65
CA TRP A 21 48.63 2.36 -6.36
C TRP A 21 47.43 1.83 -5.58
N LEU A 22 47.64 0.85 -4.68
CA LEU A 22 46.55 0.22 -3.93
C LEU A 22 46.04 1.10 -2.77
N ARG A 23 46.86 2.04 -2.27
CA ARG A 23 46.51 2.95 -1.17
C ARG A 23 45.70 4.18 -1.65
N SER A 24 45.93 4.67 -2.87
CA SER A 24 45.18 5.81 -3.41
C SER A 24 43.76 5.47 -3.85
N SER A 25 43.52 4.26 -4.35
CA SER A 25 42.19 3.88 -4.88
C SER A 25 41.13 3.64 -3.80
N ILE A 26 41.54 3.25 -2.59
CA ILE A 26 40.63 3.03 -1.45
C ILE A 26 40.10 4.37 -0.90
N GLY A 27 40.96 5.40 -0.86
CA GLY A 27 40.57 6.74 -0.37
C GLY A 27 39.50 7.41 -1.24
N MET A 28 39.53 7.18 -2.56
CA MET A 28 38.57 7.80 -3.50
C MET A 28 37.19 7.12 -3.47
N ILE A 29 37.13 5.82 -3.18
CA ILE A 29 35.86 5.08 -3.00
C ILE A 29 35.15 5.49 -1.70
N LEU A 30 35.91 5.75 -0.63
CA LEU A 30 35.35 6.22 0.64
C LEU A 30 34.85 7.68 0.56
N ALA A 31 35.48 8.52 -0.25
CA ALA A 31 35.07 9.91 -0.47
C ALA A 31 33.85 10.06 -1.41
N LEU A 32 33.61 9.12 -2.34
CA LEU A 32 32.36 9.08 -3.11
C LEU A 32 31.17 8.50 -2.31
N GLY A 33 31.44 7.64 -1.32
CA GLY A 33 30.40 7.07 -0.45
C GLY A 33 29.77 8.08 0.52
N SER A 34 30.50 9.14 0.90
CA SER A 34 30.02 10.17 1.84
C SER A 34 29.05 11.17 1.20
N LEU A 35 28.95 11.23 -0.13
CA LEU A 35 27.96 12.07 -0.81
C LEU A 35 26.54 11.50 -0.82
N PHE A 36 26.36 10.22 -0.48
CA PHE A 36 25.05 9.56 -0.40
C PHE A 36 24.44 9.55 1.02
N LEU A 37 25.12 10.10 2.02
CA LEU A 37 24.63 10.16 3.42
C LEU A 37 23.97 11.50 3.80
N SER A 38 23.77 12.42 2.87
CA SER A 38 22.91 13.58 3.12
C SER A 38 21.45 13.19 2.97
N GLU A 39 20.94 12.48 3.97
CA GLU A 39 19.52 12.30 4.16
C GLU A 39 18.93 13.69 4.45
N PRO A 40 18.01 14.22 3.61
CA PRO A 40 17.37 15.48 3.92
C PRO A 40 16.65 15.28 5.24
N ALA A 41 17.08 16.02 6.26
CA ALA A 41 16.42 16.03 7.57
C ALA A 41 14.93 16.19 7.32
N ALA A 42 14.18 15.12 7.56
CA ALA A 42 12.75 15.08 7.36
C ALA A 42 12.18 16.29 8.11
N ALA A 43 11.72 17.28 7.34
CA ALA A 43 11.14 18.48 7.88
C ALA A 43 10.10 18.04 8.89
N ALA A 44 10.32 18.36 10.17
CA ALA A 44 9.42 18.01 11.24
C ALA A 44 8.04 18.55 10.84
N LYS A 45 7.16 17.63 10.44
CA LYS A 45 5.77 17.95 10.13
C LYS A 45 5.24 18.66 11.36
N SER A 46 4.80 19.91 11.19
CA SER A 46 4.02 20.62 12.18
C SER A 46 2.92 19.69 12.71
N PRO A 47 2.55 19.76 14.01
CA PRO A 47 1.57 18.85 14.57
C PRO A 47 0.30 18.96 13.73
N GLN A 48 0.06 17.96 12.87
CA GLN A 48 -1.07 17.99 11.97
C GLN A 48 -2.30 18.05 12.86
N SER A 49 -3.04 19.15 12.76
CA SER A 49 -4.33 19.30 13.40
C SER A 49 -5.12 18.01 13.16
N ARG A 50 -5.61 17.39 14.23
CA ARG A 50 -6.34 16.12 14.13
C ARG A 50 -7.42 16.27 13.05
N PRO A 51 -7.42 15.46 11.98
CA PRO A 51 -8.40 15.61 10.93
C PRO A 51 -9.79 15.29 11.47
N ASN A 52 -10.80 16.00 10.95
CA ASN A 52 -12.19 15.62 11.16
C ASN A 52 -12.50 14.45 10.23
N VAL A 53 -13.16 13.41 10.76
CA VAL A 53 -13.58 12.24 9.99
C VAL A 53 -15.10 12.25 9.88
N VAL A 54 -15.61 12.29 8.65
CA VAL A 54 -17.04 12.18 8.36
C VAL A 54 -17.28 10.82 7.72
N PHE A 55 -18.04 9.97 8.40
CA PHE A 55 -18.42 8.65 7.91
C PHE A 55 -19.87 8.66 7.42
N VAL A 56 -20.07 8.37 6.13
CA VAL A 56 -21.40 8.31 5.50
C VAL A 56 -21.65 6.89 5.03
N MET A 57 -22.76 6.29 5.48
CA MET A 57 -23.19 4.95 5.09
C MET A 57 -24.67 4.99 4.71
N THR A 58 -25.02 4.40 3.57
CA THR A 58 -26.39 4.27 3.07
C THR A 58 -26.87 2.82 3.18
N ASP A 59 -28.15 2.62 3.49
CA ASP A 59 -28.74 1.27 3.58
C ASP A 59 -29.11 0.75 2.17
N ASN A 60 -28.94 -0.55 1.94
CA ASN A 60 -29.24 -1.24 0.67
C ASN A 60 -28.65 -0.60 -0.60
N HIS A 61 -27.43 -0.07 -0.52
CA HIS A 61 -26.78 0.60 -1.65
C HIS A 61 -25.74 -0.30 -2.32
N GLY A 62 -26.08 -0.86 -3.49
CA GLY A 62 -25.19 -1.69 -4.28
C GLY A 62 -24.30 -0.88 -5.22
N ALA A 63 -23.09 -1.38 -5.52
CA ALA A 63 -22.17 -0.71 -6.45
C ALA A 63 -22.79 -0.51 -7.85
N TRP A 64 -23.66 -1.43 -8.28
CA TRP A 64 -24.34 -1.35 -9.58
C TRP A 64 -25.29 -0.16 -9.72
N THR A 65 -25.57 0.61 -8.66
CA THR A 65 -26.44 1.80 -8.75
C THR A 65 -25.67 3.11 -8.92
N LEU A 66 -24.34 3.07 -9.03
CA LEU A 66 -23.48 4.24 -9.05
C LEU A 66 -22.80 4.43 -10.41
N GLY A 67 -22.75 5.68 -10.88
CA GLY A 67 -22.09 6.06 -12.12
C GLY A 67 -20.59 5.74 -12.12
N CYS A 68 -19.90 6.01 -11.02
CA CYS A 68 -18.47 5.69 -10.85
C CYS A 68 -18.12 4.19 -10.90
N TYR A 69 -19.12 3.30 -10.76
CA TYR A 69 -18.97 1.86 -10.95
C TYR A 69 -19.45 1.37 -12.34
N GLY A 70 -19.78 2.30 -13.24
CA GLY A 70 -20.13 2.03 -14.64
C GLY A 70 -21.61 1.97 -14.96
N ASN A 71 -22.52 2.42 -14.07
CA ASN A 71 -23.95 2.49 -14.39
C ASN A 71 -24.24 3.70 -15.31
N PRO A 72 -24.77 3.49 -16.53
CA PRO A 72 -25.07 4.58 -17.47
C PRO A 72 -26.43 5.27 -17.25
N ASP A 73 -27.34 4.64 -16.50
CA ASP A 73 -28.73 5.08 -16.36
C ASP A 73 -28.96 5.92 -15.10
N ILE A 74 -28.27 5.61 -14.00
CA ILE A 74 -28.43 6.27 -12.71
C ILE A 74 -27.43 7.40 -12.57
N ARG A 75 -27.94 8.62 -12.31
CA ARG A 75 -27.13 9.84 -12.22
C ARG A 75 -26.71 10.11 -10.78
N THR A 76 -25.43 9.96 -10.47
CA THR A 76 -24.85 10.18 -9.13
C THR A 76 -23.72 11.21 -9.10
N PRO A 77 -23.91 12.43 -9.67
CA PRO A 77 -22.81 13.35 -9.97
C PRO A 77 -21.98 13.77 -8.74
N HIS A 78 -22.58 13.82 -7.54
CA HIS A 78 -21.85 14.15 -6.32
C HIS A 78 -21.00 12.99 -5.79
N ILE A 79 -21.49 11.76 -5.92
CA ILE A 79 -20.75 10.55 -5.51
C ILE A 79 -19.64 10.27 -6.52
N ASP A 80 -19.93 10.45 -7.81
CA ASP A 80 -18.95 10.27 -8.89
C ASP A 80 -17.79 11.25 -8.73
N ARG A 81 -18.08 12.51 -8.43
CA ARG A 81 -17.07 13.52 -8.11
C ARG A 81 -16.23 13.15 -6.88
N MET A 82 -16.85 12.63 -5.81
CA MET A 82 -16.10 12.16 -4.63
C MET A 82 -15.18 10.98 -4.95
N ALA A 83 -15.56 10.11 -5.87
CA ALA A 83 -14.72 9.01 -6.34
C ALA A 83 -13.54 9.50 -7.19
N GLU A 84 -13.74 10.51 -8.03
CA GLU A 84 -12.69 11.13 -8.86
C GLU A 84 -11.67 11.93 -8.03
N GLU A 85 -12.13 12.68 -7.01
CA GLU A 85 -11.28 13.47 -6.12
C GLU A 85 -10.61 12.62 -5.01
N GLY A 86 -11.07 11.38 -4.83
CA GLY A 86 -10.66 10.50 -3.75
C GLY A 86 -10.13 9.14 -4.22
N THR A 87 -10.39 8.12 -3.40
CA THR A 87 -10.04 6.73 -3.71
C THR A 87 -11.30 5.90 -3.83
N LEU A 88 -11.51 5.30 -5.02
CA LEU A 88 -12.59 4.36 -5.27
C LEU A 88 -12.14 2.92 -4.98
N PHE A 89 -12.85 2.22 -4.11
CA PHE A 89 -12.61 0.80 -3.86
C PHE A 89 -13.47 -0.07 -4.77
N THR A 90 -12.85 -0.79 -5.71
CA THR A 90 -13.56 -1.67 -6.64
C THR A 90 -13.95 -3.01 -6.03
N GLN A 91 -13.29 -3.40 -4.92
CA GLN A 91 -13.44 -4.69 -4.25
C GLN A 91 -13.76 -4.49 -2.76
N ALA A 92 -14.84 -3.77 -2.46
CA ALA A 92 -15.36 -3.58 -1.11
C ALA A 92 -16.53 -4.53 -0.85
N TYR A 93 -16.46 -5.31 0.23
CA TYR A 93 -17.45 -6.32 0.57
C TYR A 93 -18.12 -6.01 1.90
N SER A 94 -19.41 -6.31 2.00
CA SER A 94 -20.11 -6.31 3.28
C SER A 94 -19.74 -7.55 4.07
N SER A 95 -19.55 -7.41 5.39
CA SER A 95 -19.28 -8.56 6.28
C SER A 95 -20.48 -9.51 6.39
N ASN A 96 -21.69 -9.01 6.15
CA ASN A 96 -22.94 -9.76 6.18
C ASN A 96 -23.97 -9.09 5.23
N PRO A 97 -24.87 -9.84 4.55
CA PRO A 97 -25.93 -9.25 3.72
C PRO A 97 -27.12 -8.66 4.53
N VAL A 98 -26.99 -8.49 5.85
CA VAL A 98 -28.05 -7.95 6.73
C VAL A 98 -27.59 -6.66 7.42
N CYS A 99 -28.52 -5.74 7.62
CA CYS A 99 -28.23 -4.37 8.03
C CYS A 99 -27.61 -4.24 9.44
N SER A 100 -28.15 -4.93 10.45
CA SER A 100 -27.64 -4.89 11.82
C SER A 100 -26.24 -5.48 12.01
N PRO A 101 -25.91 -6.71 11.53
CA PRO A 101 -24.57 -7.25 11.68
C PRO A 101 -23.52 -6.39 10.98
N THR A 102 -23.82 -5.87 9.78
CA THR A 102 -22.89 -5.00 9.04
C THR A 102 -22.61 -3.69 9.78
N ARG A 103 -23.64 -3.02 10.31
CA ARG A 103 -23.45 -1.81 11.13
C ARG A 103 -22.66 -2.12 12.40
N ALA A 104 -22.91 -3.24 13.06
CA ALA A 104 -22.14 -3.67 14.22
C ALA A 104 -20.67 -3.91 13.87
N THR A 105 -20.38 -4.51 12.71
CA THR A 105 -19.01 -4.64 12.19
C THR A 105 -18.34 -3.27 11.99
N TYR A 106 -19.02 -2.30 11.37
CA TYR A 106 -18.47 -0.96 11.17
C TYR A 106 -18.18 -0.21 12.48
N LEU A 107 -19.05 -0.35 13.50
CA LEU A 107 -18.90 0.35 14.77
C LEU A 107 -17.86 -0.30 15.70
N THR A 108 -17.69 -1.61 15.63
CA THR A 108 -16.80 -2.37 16.53
C THR A 108 -15.46 -2.73 15.90
N GLY A 109 -15.37 -2.75 14.57
CA GLY A 109 -14.22 -3.27 13.84
C GLY A 109 -14.06 -4.80 13.94
N LEU A 110 -15.08 -5.51 14.42
CA LEU A 110 -15.08 -6.96 14.62
C LEU A 110 -15.96 -7.67 13.60
N MET A 111 -15.70 -8.95 13.32
CA MET A 111 -16.58 -9.76 12.48
C MET A 111 -17.86 -10.17 13.23
N PRO A 112 -18.94 -10.56 12.52
CA PRO A 112 -20.17 -11.04 13.14
C PRO A 112 -19.97 -12.18 14.16
N SER A 113 -19.01 -13.08 13.89
CA SER A 113 -18.63 -14.16 14.81
C SER A 113 -18.05 -13.67 16.14
N GLN A 114 -17.57 -12.43 16.21
CA GLN A 114 -16.91 -11.85 17.38
C GLN A 114 -17.82 -10.90 18.15
N HIS A 115 -18.63 -10.09 17.46
CA HIS A 115 -19.55 -9.14 18.13
C HIS A 115 -20.94 -9.72 18.43
N GLY A 116 -21.26 -10.95 17.99
CA GLY A 116 -22.46 -11.69 18.38
C GLY A 116 -23.79 -11.21 17.76
N VAL A 117 -23.75 -10.19 16.90
CA VAL A 117 -24.92 -9.76 16.12
C VAL A 117 -24.84 -10.50 14.79
N HIS A 118 -25.70 -11.49 14.59
CA HIS A 118 -25.70 -12.28 13.34
C HIS A 118 -26.94 -12.04 12.47
N CYS A 119 -27.96 -11.35 12.97
CA CYS A 119 -29.22 -11.11 12.27
C CYS A 119 -29.72 -9.67 12.48
N PHE A 120 -30.82 -9.30 11.81
CA PHE A 120 -31.50 -8.02 12.01
C PHE A 120 -32.00 -7.91 13.45
N LEU A 121 -32.07 -6.69 13.98
CA LEU A 121 -32.54 -6.47 15.35
C LEU A 121 -34.06 -6.29 15.31
N THR A 122 -34.80 -7.09 16.06
CA THR A 122 -36.22 -6.82 16.35
C THR A 122 -36.41 -6.44 17.81
N GLY A 123 -37.47 -5.68 18.10
CA GLY A 123 -37.81 -5.28 19.46
C GLY A 123 -38.33 -6.42 20.37
N GLY A 124 -38.15 -7.70 20.01
CA GLY A 124 -38.94 -8.80 20.61
C GLY A 124 -38.27 -10.14 20.87
N GLY A 125 -36.94 -10.31 20.75
CA GLY A 125 -36.29 -11.58 21.14
C GLY A 125 -34.90 -11.81 20.53
N LEU A 126 -34.16 -12.72 21.13
CA LEU A 126 -32.85 -13.21 20.65
C LEU A 126 -33.06 -13.99 19.35
N GLN A 127 -32.42 -13.57 18.26
CA GLN A 127 -32.67 -14.09 16.90
C GLN A 127 -31.56 -15.01 16.39
N THR A 128 -30.72 -15.47 17.30
CA THR A 128 -29.60 -16.37 17.02
C THR A 128 -29.42 -17.32 18.19
N GLY A 129 -29.61 -18.62 17.94
CA GLY A 129 -29.59 -19.69 18.93
C GLY A 129 -30.57 -20.81 18.54
N PRO A 130 -30.57 -21.98 19.21
CA PRO A 130 -31.55 -23.03 18.97
C PRO A 130 -32.99 -22.63 19.33
N ASP A 131 -33.15 -21.61 20.17
CA ASP A 131 -34.45 -21.11 20.65
C ASP A 131 -34.87 -19.78 19.98
N ALA A 132 -34.22 -19.41 18.88
CA ALA A 132 -34.53 -18.22 18.06
C ALA A 132 -35.54 -18.52 16.94
#